data_AF-R7U5S2-F1
#
_entry.id   AF-R7U5S2-F1
#
_cell.length_a   1.000
_cell.length_b   1.000
_cell.length_c   1.000
_cell.angle_alpha   90.00
_cell.angle_beta   90.00
_cell.angle_gamma   90.00
#
_symmetry.space_group_name_H-M   'P 1'
#
loop_
_entity.id
_entity.type
_entity.pdbx_description
1 polymer ?
#
loop_
_entity_poly.entity_id
_entity_poly.type
_entity_poly.pdbx_seq_one_letter_code
_entity_poly.pdbx_strand_id
1 'polypeptide(L)' 'NSSPEWDGISMKVFKRCLPAVMDPMLFVINLSLQQGVFPTELKLAKVIPVFKKRPGNFDL' A
#
# COMPACT_ATOMS: atom_id res chain seq x y z
N ASN A 1 3.84 -11.41 4.07
CA ASN A 1 2.78 -11.70 3.08
C ASN A 1 2.14 -10.37 2.70
N SER A 2 2.25 -9.91 1.45
CA SER A 2 1.64 -8.65 1.00
C SER A 2 0.45 -9.03 0.12
N SER A 3 -0.75 -8.69 0.56
CA SER A 3 -1.99 -8.92 -0.17
C SER A 3 -2.00 -8.04 -1.43
N PRO A 4 -2.31 -8.56 -2.62
CA PRO A 4 -2.59 -7.73 -3.79
C PRO A 4 -3.78 -6.81 -3.49
N GLU A 5 -3.68 -5.54 -3.88
CA GLU A 5 -4.77 -4.56 -3.79
C GLU A 5 -5.80 -4.81 -4.90
N TRP A 6 -6.75 -3.88 -5.09
CA TRP A 6 -7.90 -4.00 -5.99
C TRP A 6 -7.54 -4.47 -7.41
N ASP A 7 -6.41 -4.00 -7.91
CA ASP A 7 -5.90 -4.20 -9.27
C ASP A 7 -5.19 -5.55 -9.48
N GLY A 8 -5.01 -6.35 -8.43
CA GLY A 8 -4.35 -7.66 -8.52
C GLY A 8 -2.85 -7.58 -8.80
N ILE A 9 -2.26 -6.37 -8.80
CA ILE A 9 -0.84 -6.18 -9.06
C ILE A 9 -0.06 -6.52 -7.79
N SER A 10 0.76 -7.57 -7.86
CA SER A 10 1.60 -7.91 -6.71
C SER A 10 2.68 -6.86 -6.47
N MET A 11 3.00 -6.64 -5.20
CA MET A 11 4.09 -5.72 -4.82
C MET A 11 5.46 -6.09 -5.38
N LYS A 12 5.65 -7.34 -5.81
CA LYS A 12 6.86 -7.78 -6.51
C LYS A 12 6.97 -7.18 -7.90
N VAL A 13 5.86 -7.07 -8.63
CA VAL A 13 5.82 -6.48 -9.98
C VAL A 13 6.08 -4.99 -9.89
N PHE A 14 5.38 -4.29 -8.99
CA PHE A 14 5.59 -2.87 -8.76
C PHE A 14 7.05 -2.53 -8.39
N LYS A 15 7.69 -3.34 -7.53
CA LYS A 15 9.12 -3.17 -7.20
C LYS A 15 10.04 -3.29 -8.41
N ARG A 16 9.67 -4.05 -9.44
CA ARG A 16 10.44 -4.14 -10.69
C ARG A 16 10.21 -2.91 -11.57
N CYS A 17 9.02 -2.33 -11.53
CA CYS A 17 8.67 -1.10 -12.27
C CYS A 17 9.17 0.16 -11.57
N LEU A 18 9.58 0.08 -10.30
CA LEU A 18 10.01 1.21 -9.46
C LEU A 18 10.97 2.16 -10.19
N PRO A 19 12.05 1.70 -10.85
CA PRO A 19 12.98 2.61 -11.53
C PRO A 19 12.33 3.50 -12.60
N ALA A 20 11.27 3.02 -13.27
CA ALA A 20 10.57 3.78 -14.31
C ALA A 20 9.52 4.74 -13.74
N VAL A 21 9.03 4.50 -12.53
CA VAL A 21 7.98 5.32 -11.89
C VAL A 21 8.50 6.21 -10.77
N MET A 22 9.75 6.04 -10.34
CA MET A 22 10.34 6.80 -9.23
C MET A 22 10.39 8.30 -9.50
N ASP A 23 10.92 8.70 -10.64
CA ASP A 23 11.04 10.12 -11.01
C ASP A 23 9.69 10.85 -11.09
N PRO A 24 8.66 10.33 -11.81
CA PRO A 24 7.37 10.99 -11.84
C PRO A 24 6.68 10.98 -10.47
N MET A 25 6.82 9.92 -9.66
CA MET A 25 6.27 9.89 -8.31
C MET A 25 6.92 10.93 -7.40
N LEU A 26 8.26 11.05 -7.44
CA LEU A 26 8.99 12.02 -6.64
C LEU A 26 8.57 13.46 -7.00
N PHE A 27 8.45 13.74 -8.30
CA PHE A 27 8.00 15.04 -8.79
C PHE A 27 6.59 15.37 -8.28
N VAL A 28 5.64 14.44 -8.44
CA VAL A 28 4.25 14.65 -8.01
C VAL A 28 4.14 14.84 -6.50
N ILE A 29 4.91 14.06 -5.71
CA ILE A 29 4.93 14.20 -4.25
C ILE A 29 5.47 15.58 -3.85
N ASN A 30 6.61 15.98 -4.41
CA ASN A 30 7.21 17.28 -4.11
C ASN A 30 6.28 18.43 -4.53
N LEU A 31 5.64 18.32 -5.69
CA LEU A 31 4.66 19.31 -6.16
C LEU A 31 3.45 19.41 -5.22
N SER A 32 2.93 18.27 -4.77
CA SER A 32 1.82 18.21 -3.82
C SER A 32 2.19 18.87 -2.49
N LEU A 33 3.40 18.59 -1.98
CA LEU A 33 3.93 19.19 -0.75
C LEU A 33 4.15 20.70 -0.89
N GLN A 34 4.62 21.17 -2.04
CA GLN A 34 4.85 22.59 -2.32
C GLN A 34 3.54 23.38 -2.48
N GLN A 35 2.55 22.81 -3.17
CA GLN A 35 1.27 23.47 -3.45
C GLN A 35 0.24 23.27 -2.35
N GLY A 36 0.46 22.30 -1.45
CA GLY A 36 -0.53 21.88 -0.46
C GLY A 36 -1.76 21.19 -1.06
N VAL A 37 -1.67 20.76 -2.32
CA VAL A 37 -2.77 20.10 -3.05
C VAL A 37 -2.50 18.60 -3.09
N PHE A 38 -3.46 17.81 -2.65
CA PHE A 38 -3.36 16.36 -2.62
C PHE A 38 -4.59 15.72 -3.28
N PRO A 39 -4.44 14.53 -3.89
CA PRO A 39 -5.56 13.69 -4.27
C PRO A 39 -6.50 13.48 -3.08
N THR A 40 -7.81 13.47 -3.33
CA THR A 40 -8.84 13.21 -2.30
C THR A 40 -8.63 11.86 -1.61
N GLU A 41 -8.06 10.88 -2.32
CA GLU A 41 -7.76 9.55 -1.81
C GLU A 41 -6.29 9.20 -2.11
N LEU A 42 -5.46 9.11 -1.07
CA LEU A 42 -4.03 8.80 -1.21
C LEU A 42 -3.73 7.31 -1.04
N LYS A 43 -4.46 6.63 -0.15
CA LYS A 43 -4.42 5.18 0.01
C LYS A 43 -5.81 4.70 0.37
N LEU A 44 -6.44 3.95 -0.51
CA LEU A 44 -7.70 3.30 -0.20
C LEU A 44 -7.41 2.17 0.81
N ALA A 45 -7.66 2.43 2.09
CA ALA A 45 -7.39 1.46 3.14
C ALA A 45 -8.42 0.32 3.06
N LYS A 46 -8.01 -0.84 2.52
CA LYS A 46 -8.84 -2.05 2.55
C LYS A 46 -8.95 -2.55 3.99
N VAL A 47 -10.08 -2.31 4.64
CA VAL A 47 -10.38 -2.84 5.97
C VAL A 47 -10.72 -4.33 5.83
N ILE A 48 -9.74 -5.19 6.06
CA ILE A 48 -9.94 -6.64 6.14
C ILE A 48 -9.99 -7.01 7.63
N PRO A 49 -11.12 -7.54 8.15
CA PRO A 49 -11.15 -8.08 9.50
C PRO A 49 -10.20 -9.28 9.58
N VAL A 50 -9.14 -9.15 10.38
CA VAL A 50 -8.18 -10.23 10.64
C VAL A 50 -8.59 -10.93 11.93
N PHE A 51 -9.00 -12.20 11.82
CA PHE A 51 -9.26 -13.03 13.00
C PHE A 51 -7.94 -13.38 13.70
N LYS A 52 -7.72 -12.86 14.91
CA LYS A 52 -6.57 -13.25 15.75
C LYS A 52 -6.91 -14.56 16.46
N LYS A 53 -6.32 -15.68 16.02
CA LYS A 53 -6.32 -16.92 16.82
C LYS A 53 -5.38 -16.70 18.02
N ARG A 54 -5.91 -16.83 19.24
CA ARG A 54 -5.11 -16.77 20.48
C ARG A 54 -4.11 -17.93 20.47
N PRO A 55 -2.80 -17.72 20.65
CA PRO A 55 -1.88 -18.81 20.92
C PRO A 55 -2.03 -19.17 22.40
N GLY A 56 -2.98 -20.05 22.68
CA GLY A 56 -3.10 -20.69 23.99
C GLY A 56 -3.32 -22.16 23.76
N ASN A 57 -2.30 -22.97 24.05
CA ASN A 57 -2.53 -24.32 24.53
C ASN A 57 -3.44 -24.19 25.74
N PHE A 58 -4.70 -24.53 25.57
CA PHE A 58 -5.50 -25.07 26.66
C PHE A 58 -5.83 -26.48 26.23
N ASP A 59 -4.91 -27.38 26.57
CA ASP A 59 -5.21 -28.79 26.72
C ASP A 59 -6.21 -28.90 27.87
N LEU A 60 -7.45 -29.27 27.54
CA LEU A 60 -8.40 -29.95 28.41
C LEU A 60 -8.97 -31.11 27.62
#